data_AF-A0A846D6C2-F1
#
_entry.id   AF-A0A846D6C2-F1
#
_cell.length_a   1.000
_cell.length_b   1.000
_cell.length_c   1.000
_cell.angle_alpha   90.00
_cell.angle_beta   90.00
_cell.angle_gamma   90.00
#
_symmetry.space_group_name_H-M   'P 1'
#
loop_
_entity.id
_entity.type
_entity.pdbx_description
1 polymer ?
#
loop_
_entity_poly.entity_id
_entity_poly.type
_entity_poly.pdbx_seq_one_letter_code
_entity_poly.pdbx_strand_id
1 'polypeptide(L)'
;MPSKDSTKSPCQRPPFPLATGTKWKLARSSTSRSQGTTRAGWKYTPFWKNWIQQPKQSVSQKLENVKGLTEKEISIAQKAGVINLPKAKDLGYIWDNPLLLSPGEAAAKAQLEYFCDSLIYDYQQQRNFPNIEGTSQLSAALKFGAIGIRTLWQTAANIYEYTRSDESRDSIKTWQQELAWREFYQHALYFFPELASGAYRDTFKNFPWDTNEEYFQAWCEGKTGYPIVDAAMRQLNETGWMHNRCRMIVASFLTKDLIIDWRWGEKYFMQKLYDGDLAANNGGWQWSASSGMDPKPLRIFNPASQSQKFDPEGEYIRQWVSEISSLDAEYLVTGKIPELECYSCDYPLPIVEHKKQQQKFKQLYKLQKAK
;
A
#
# COMPACT_ATOMS: atom_id res chain seq x y z
N MET A 1 -13.19 53.83 -26.27
CA MET A 1 -13.84 53.00 -25.24
C MET A 1 -13.70 51.53 -25.65
N PRO A 2 -12.76 50.76 -25.08
CA PRO A 2 -12.67 49.33 -25.35
C PRO A 2 -13.52 48.55 -24.36
N SER A 3 -14.46 47.75 -24.87
CA SER A 3 -15.36 46.92 -24.09
C SER A 3 -14.75 45.55 -23.81
N LYS A 4 -14.42 45.34 -22.54
CA LYS A 4 -14.52 44.14 -21.70
C LYS A 4 -14.09 42.77 -22.27
N ASP A 5 -13.01 42.30 -21.65
CA ASP A 5 -12.56 40.92 -21.49
C ASP A 5 -13.68 39.86 -21.41
N SER A 6 -13.56 38.84 -22.27
CA SER A 6 -14.28 37.58 -22.14
C SER A 6 -13.46 36.60 -21.28
N THR A 7 -13.70 36.61 -19.97
CA THR A 7 -13.22 35.53 -19.10
C THR A 7 -14.09 34.29 -19.31
N LYS A 8 -13.53 33.27 -19.98
CA LYS A 8 -14.15 31.94 -20.10
C LYS A 8 -14.26 31.32 -18.71
N SER A 9 -15.49 31.11 -18.27
CA SER A 9 -15.83 30.37 -17.05
C SER A 9 -15.37 28.90 -17.19
N PRO A 10 -14.74 28.27 -16.17
CA PRO A 10 -14.38 26.87 -16.24
C PRO A 10 -15.63 26.00 -16.21
N CYS A 11 -15.68 25.08 -17.17
CA CYS A 11 -16.72 24.06 -17.36
C CYS A 11 -17.13 23.42 -16.02
N GLN A 12 -18.32 23.75 -15.53
CA GLN A 12 -18.88 23.12 -14.34
C GLN A 12 -19.14 21.64 -14.66
N ARG A 13 -18.49 20.74 -13.92
CA ARG A 13 -18.74 19.29 -14.03
C ARG A 13 -20.18 19.02 -13.57
N PRO A 14 -20.97 18.22 -14.31
CA PRO A 14 -22.29 17.84 -13.84
C PRO A 14 -22.15 17.00 -12.55
N PRO A 15 -23.04 17.18 -11.56
CA PRO A 15 -23.03 16.36 -10.36
C PRO A 15 -23.41 14.93 -10.75
N PHE A 16 -22.52 13.97 -10.47
CA PHE A 16 -22.92 12.57 -10.39
C PHE A 16 -23.98 12.44 -9.28
N PRO A 17 -25.08 11.71 -9.49
CA PRO A 17 -26.08 11.47 -8.46
C PRO A 17 -25.46 10.55 -7.40
N LEU A 18 -24.74 11.13 -6.45
CA LEU A 18 -24.55 10.53 -5.14
C LEU A 18 -25.95 10.43 -4.54
N ALA A 19 -26.35 9.22 -4.14
CA ALA A 19 -27.59 8.97 -3.41
C ALA A 19 -27.77 10.06 -2.34
N THR A 20 -28.65 11.01 -2.63
CA THR A 20 -28.99 12.15 -1.79
C THR A 20 -29.86 11.62 -0.66
N GLY A 21 -29.23 11.03 0.35
CA GLY A 21 -29.93 10.48 1.52
C GLY A 21 -29.00 10.20 2.69
N THR A 22 -27.81 9.66 2.44
CA THR A 22 -26.81 9.44 3.48
C THR A 22 -25.94 10.68 3.61
N LYS A 23 -26.28 11.57 4.56
CA LYS A 23 -25.29 12.52 5.09
C LYS A 23 -24.11 11.67 5.57
N TRP A 24 -23.03 11.62 4.77
CA TRP A 24 -21.70 11.22 5.23
C TRP A 24 -21.21 12.27 6.24
N LYS A 25 -21.89 12.36 7.39
CA LYS A 25 -21.34 12.86 8.65
C LYS A 25 -20.41 11.78 9.19
N LEU A 26 -19.45 11.33 8.38
CA LEU A 26 -18.24 10.72 8.91
C LEU A 26 -17.62 11.81 9.77
N ALA A 27 -17.42 11.49 11.04
CA ALA A 27 -16.97 12.39 12.08
C ALA A 27 -15.84 13.31 11.59
N ARG A 28 -16.21 14.52 11.14
CA ARG A 28 -15.46 15.70 11.55
C ARG A 28 -15.53 15.61 13.07
N SER A 29 -14.44 15.25 13.74
CA SER A 29 -14.42 15.38 15.17
C SER A 29 -14.92 16.79 15.46
N SER A 30 -15.98 16.89 16.25
CA SER A 30 -16.53 18.16 16.72
C SER A 30 -15.58 18.82 17.72
N THR A 31 -14.29 18.83 17.40
CA THR A 31 -13.30 19.75 17.91
C THR A 31 -13.30 20.91 16.92
N SER A 32 -14.14 21.89 17.25
CA SER A 32 -14.02 23.31 16.94
C SER A 32 -12.98 23.70 15.87
N ARG A 33 -13.43 24.54 14.92
CA ARG A 33 -12.61 25.68 14.48
C ARG A 33 -12.35 26.57 15.71
N SER A 34 -11.55 26.10 16.66
CA SER A 34 -10.82 26.96 17.58
C SER A 34 -9.56 27.34 16.84
N GLN A 35 -9.33 28.64 16.74
CA GLN A 35 -8.06 29.17 16.26
C GLN A 35 -6.93 28.52 17.08
N GLY A 36 -5.96 27.92 16.39
CA GLY A 36 -4.80 27.26 16.98
C GLY A 36 -5.02 25.78 17.32
N THR A 37 -4.04 24.95 16.93
CA THR A 37 -3.77 23.55 17.33
C THR A 37 -4.39 22.39 16.49
N THR A 38 -3.54 21.78 15.66
CA THR A 38 -3.58 20.42 15.05
C THR A 38 -4.88 19.94 14.38
N ARG A 39 -4.86 19.78 13.06
CA ARG A 39 -5.92 19.05 12.32
C ARG A 39 -5.96 17.59 12.78
N ALA A 40 -6.99 17.20 13.53
CA ALA A 40 -7.19 15.80 13.92
C ALA A 40 -7.47 14.94 12.68
N GLY A 41 -6.60 13.96 12.41
CA GLY A 41 -6.77 13.01 11.32
C GLY A 41 -7.96 12.06 11.56
N TRP A 42 -8.57 11.59 10.48
CA TRP A 42 -9.58 10.53 10.51
C TRP A 42 -9.03 9.27 11.17
N LYS A 43 -9.89 8.50 11.85
CA LYS A 43 -9.52 7.23 12.47
C LYS A 43 -10.20 6.07 11.76
N TYR A 44 -9.49 4.96 11.60
CA TYR A 44 -10.01 3.81 10.87
C TYR A 44 -11.13 3.09 11.64
N THR A 45 -10.97 2.84 12.94
CA THR A 45 -11.96 2.06 13.70
C THR A 45 -13.37 2.67 13.67
N PRO A 46 -13.58 3.99 13.87
CA PRO A 46 -14.88 4.62 13.67
C PRO A 46 -15.38 4.55 12.23
N PHE A 47 -14.49 4.70 11.24
CA PHE A 47 -14.83 4.55 9.82
C PHE A 47 -15.36 3.15 9.54
N TRP A 48 -14.64 2.10 9.93
CA TRP A 48 -15.05 0.71 9.76
C TRP A 48 -16.41 0.42 10.40
N LYS A 49 -16.62 0.83 11.67
CA LYS A 49 -17.89 0.63 12.37
C LYS A 49 -19.08 1.26 11.63
N ASN A 50 -18.88 2.43 11.04
CA ASN A 50 -19.91 3.08 10.23
C ASN A 50 -20.08 2.42 8.85
N TRP A 51 -18.97 2.14 8.18
CA TRP A 51 -18.93 1.61 6.81
C TRP A 51 -19.55 0.21 6.73
N ILE A 52 -19.26 -0.67 7.70
CA ILE A 52 -19.80 -2.04 7.71
C ILE A 52 -21.32 -2.08 7.83
N GLN A 53 -21.92 -1.15 8.59
CA GLN A 53 -23.36 -1.04 8.80
C GLN A 53 -24.12 -0.50 7.60
N GLN A 54 -23.43 0.11 6.61
CA GLN A 54 -24.10 0.62 5.41
C GLN A 54 -24.59 -0.54 4.54
N PRO A 55 -25.78 -0.43 3.92
CA PRO A 55 -26.24 -1.41 2.94
C PRO A 55 -25.23 -1.50 1.79
N LYS A 56 -24.85 -2.73 1.44
CA LYS A 56 -23.84 -3.00 0.41
C LYS A 56 -24.57 -3.20 -0.92
N GLN A 57 -24.17 -2.44 -1.93
CA GLN A 57 -24.75 -2.55 -3.27
C GLN A 57 -24.37 -3.89 -3.91
N SER A 58 -25.32 -4.49 -4.63
CA SER A 58 -25.09 -5.74 -5.38
C SER A 58 -24.21 -5.51 -6.61
N VAL A 59 -23.62 -6.60 -7.10
CA VAL A 59 -22.89 -6.60 -8.37
C VAL A 59 -23.79 -6.13 -9.50
N SER A 60 -23.29 -5.22 -10.33
CA SER A 60 -24.04 -4.70 -11.47
C SER A 60 -24.12 -5.74 -12.57
N GLN A 61 -25.22 -5.72 -13.32
CA GLN A 61 -25.39 -6.59 -14.48
C GLN A 61 -24.31 -6.32 -15.54
N LYS A 62 -23.82 -7.38 -16.17
CA LYS A 62 -22.92 -7.28 -17.30
C LYS A 62 -23.69 -6.76 -18.51
N LEU A 63 -23.04 -5.94 -19.33
CA LEU A 63 -23.61 -5.53 -20.61
C LEU A 63 -23.61 -6.73 -21.56
N GLU A 64 -24.79 -7.06 -22.07
CA GLU A 64 -25.00 -8.14 -23.04
C GLU A 64 -25.55 -7.56 -24.34
N ASN A 65 -25.37 -8.30 -25.44
CA ASN A 65 -25.92 -7.95 -26.76
C ASN A 65 -25.53 -6.54 -27.25
N VAL A 66 -24.32 -6.09 -26.90
CA VAL A 66 -23.79 -4.82 -27.37
C VAL A 66 -23.57 -4.86 -28.89
N LYS A 67 -23.99 -3.81 -29.58
CA LYS A 67 -23.75 -3.66 -31.02
C LYS A 67 -22.42 -2.97 -31.24
N GLY A 68 -21.61 -3.51 -32.14
CA GLY A 68 -20.36 -2.89 -32.58
C GLY A 68 -20.60 -1.62 -33.41
N LEU A 69 -19.53 -0.87 -33.66
CA LEU A 69 -19.56 0.30 -34.53
C LEU A 69 -19.83 -0.09 -36.00
N THR A 70 -20.52 0.79 -36.72
CA THR A 70 -20.67 0.71 -38.17
C THR A 70 -19.37 1.09 -38.89
N GLU A 71 -19.22 0.71 -40.17
CA GLU A 71 -18.04 1.06 -40.98
C GLU A 71 -17.79 2.56 -41.07
N LYS A 72 -18.87 3.35 -41.17
CA LYS A 72 -18.80 4.82 -41.18
C LYS A 72 -18.22 5.35 -39.86
N GLU A 73 -18.65 4.80 -38.74
CA GLU A 73 -18.16 5.18 -37.41
C GLU A 73 -16.70 4.76 -37.20
N ILE A 74 -16.31 3.58 -37.70
CA ILE A 74 -14.91 3.14 -37.69
C ILE A 74 -14.03 4.09 -38.51
N SER A 75 -14.49 4.50 -39.71
CA SER A 75 -13.76 5.46 -40.55
C SER A 75 -13.61 6.83 -39.87
N ILE A 76 -14.65 7.30 -39.18
CA ILE A 76 -14.59 8.53 -38.38
C ILE A 76 -13.55 8.39 -37.25
N ALA A 77 -13.54 7.27 -36.53
CA ALA A 77 -12.59 7.01 -35.46
C ALA A 77 -11.13 6.94 -35.96
N GLN A 78 -10.91 6.30 -37.11
CA GLN A 78 -9.59 6.26 -37.76
C GLN A 78 -9.10 7.65 -38.17
N LYS A 79 -9.97 8.47 -38.77
CA LYS A 79 -9.64 9.87 -39.10
C LYS A 79 -9.38 10.74 -37.86
N ALA A 80 -9.97 10.39 -36.72
CA ALA A 80 -9.72 11.04 -35.44
C ALA A 80 -8.40 10.59 -34.76
N GLY A 81 -7.67 9.63 -35.34
CA GLY A 81 -6.36 9.20 -34.87
C GLY A 81 -6.39 8.09 -33.81
N VAL A 82 -7.42 7.22 -33.81
CA VAL A 82 -7.39 6.02 -32.96
C VAL A 82 -6.19 5.16 -33.33
N ILE A 83 -5.46 4.71 -32.32
CA ILE A 83 -4.32 3.79 -32.48
C ILE A 83 -4.70 2.39 -32.00
N ASN A 84 -4.04 1.39 -32.55
CA ASN A 84 -4.09 0.04 -31.99
C ASN A 84 -3.43 0.04 -30.60
N LEU A 85 -3.82 -0.92 -29.74
CA LEU A 85 -3.21 -1.08 -28.43
C LEU A 85 -1.68 -1.30 -28.59
N PRO A 86 -0.83 -0.37 -28.11
CA PRO A 86 0.61 -0.51 -28.22
C PRO A 86 1.13 -1.61 -27.27
N LYS A 87 2.31 -2.15 -27.57
CA LYS A 87 3.03 -3.01 -26.62
C LYS A 87 3.67 -2.14 -25.54
N ALA A 88 3.93 -2.70 -24.37
CA ALA A 88 4.60 -1.98 -23.27
C ALA A 88 5.95 -1.38 -23.71
N LYS A 89 6.73 -2.11 -24.52
CA LYS A 89 8.00 -1.63 -25.09
C LYS A 89 7.84 -0.41 -26.00
N ASP A 90 6.72 -0.31 -26.71
CA ASP A 90 6.43 0.84 -27.59
C ASP A 90 6.13 2.09 -26.76
N LEU A 91 5.73 1.92 -25.50
CA LEU A 91 5.54 2.96 -24.50
C LEU A 91 6.81 3.27 -23.68
N GLY A 92 7.94 2.61 -23.97
CA GLY A 92 9.19 2.77 -23.22
C GLY A 92 9.29 1.97 -21.92
N TYR A 93 8.40 1.00 -21.71
CA TYR A 93 8.41 0.15 -20.52
C TYR A 93 8.85 -1.28 -20.86
N ILE A 94 9.84 -1.78 -20.13
CA ILE A 94 10.34 -3.15 -20.23
C ILE A 94 10.11 -3.83 -18.88
N TRP A 95 9.47 -5.00 -18.91
CA TRP A 95 9.24 -5.83 -17.74
C TRP A 95 9.26 -7.29 -18.18
N ASP A 96 10.35 -7.97 -17.85
CA ASP A 96 10.59 -9.35 -18.28
C ASP A 96 10.29 -10.38 -17.17
N ASN A 97 10.11 -9.90 -15.94
CA ASN A 97 9.83 -10.76 -14.79
C ASN A 97 8.37 -11.23 -14.78
N PRO A 98 8.07 -12.42 -14.25
CA PRO A 98 6.70 -12.88 -14.10
C PRO A 98 5.93 -11.97 -13.12
N LEU A 99 4.66 -11.71 -13.43
CA LEU A 99 3.74 -11.09 -12.48
C LEU A 99 3.10 -12.20 -11.63
N LEU A 100 3.00 -11.97 -10.32
CA LEU A 100 2.33 -12.89 -9.40
C LEU A 100 0.86 -13.13 -9.79
N LEU A 101 0.21 -12.08 -10.31
CA LEU A 101 -1.13 -12.16 -10.90
C LEU A 101 -1.08 -11.74 -12.37
N SER A 102 -1.50 -12.64 -13.25
CA SER A 102 -1.67 -12.32 -14.67
C SER A 102 -2.68 -11.18 -14.88
N PRO A 103 -2.46 -10.23 -15.80
CA PRO A 103 -3.40 -9.13 -16.03
C PRO A 103 -4.75 -9.59 -16.61
N GLY A 104 -5.81 -8.85 -16.31
CA GLY A 104 -7.13 -9.02 -16.92
C GLY A 104 -8.21 -9.61 -16.00
N GLU A 105 -9.46 -9.49 -16.43
CA GLU A 105 -10.64 -9.88 -15.64
C GLU A 105 -10.67 -11.38 -15.34
N ALA A 106 -10.33 -12.23 -16.32
CA ALA A 106 -10.37 -13.69 -16.16
C ALA A 106 -9.40 -14.17 -15.08
N ALA A 107 -8.14 -13.72 -15.14
CA ALA A 107 -7.12 -14.06 -14.14
C ALA A 107 -7.48 -13.54 -12.75
N ALA A 108 -8.03 -12.32 -12.64
CA ALA A 108 -8.48 -11.78 -11.37
C ALA A 108 -9.63 -12.57 -10.74
N LYS A 109 -10.56 -13.10 -11.55
CA LYS A 109 -11.64 -13.97 -11.07
C LYS A 109 -11.12 -15.32 -10.60
N ALA A 110 -10.28 -15.97 -11.40
CA ALA A 110 -9.66 -17.24 -11.02
C ALA A 110 -8.86 -17.11 -9.71
N GLN A 111 -8.14 -16.01 -9.53
CA GLN A 111 -7.41 -15.73 -8.29
C GLN A 111 -8.35 -15.49 -7.10
N LEU A 112 -9.48 -14.80 -7.31
CA LEU A 112 -10.50 -14.64 -6.27
C LEU A 112 -11.10 -15.99 -5.86
N GLU A 113 -11.44 -16.84 -6.83
CA GLU A 113 -11.96 -18.19 -6.59
C GLU A 113 -10.95 -19.01 -5.79
N TYR A 114 -9.70 -19.12 -6.25
CA TYR A 114 -8.62 -19.82 -5.53
C TYR A 114 -8.46 -19.33 -4.09
N PHE A 115 -8.40 -18.01 -3.88
CA PHE A 115 -8.29 -17.42 -2.55
C PHE A 115 -9.51 -17.76 -1.67
N CYS A 116 -10.71 -17.68 -2.23
CA CYS A 116 -11.96 -17.91 -1.51
C CYS A 116 -12.25 -19.39 -1.22
N ASP A 117 -11.71 -20.31 -2.02
CA ASP A 117 -11.89 -21.75 -1.84
C ASP A 117 -11.01 -22.32 -0.71
N SER A 118 -9.95 -21.61 -0.32
CA SER A 118 -8.97 -22.14 0.65
C SER A 118 -8.39 -21.09 1.59
N LEU A 119 -7.66 -20.11 1.06
CA LEU A 119 -6.81 -19.20 1.85
C LEU A 119 -7.61 -18.23 2.74
N ILE A 120 -8.83 -17.88 2.35
CA ILE A 120 -9.67 -16.91 3.09
C ILE A 120 -10.01 -17.40 4.51
N TYR A 121 -10.04 -18.72 4.74
CA TYR A 121 -10.43 -19.31 6.02
C TYR A 121 -9.36 -19.16 7.10
N ASP A 122 -8.08 -19.07 6.71
CA ASP A 122 -6.93 -18.88 7.60
C ASP A 122 -6.29 -17.49 7.46
N TYR A 123 -6.97 -16.58 6.77
CA TYR A 123 -6.42 -15.27 6.42
C TYR A 123 -5.96 -14.48 7.65
N GLN A 124 -6.71 -14.49 8.76
CA GLN A 124 -6.31 -13.73 9.96
C GLN A 124 -4.98 -14.21 10.53
N GLN A 125 -4.76 -15.53 10.52
CA GLN A 125 -3.59 -16.18 11.08
C GLN A 125 -2.41 -16.04 10.12
N GLN A 126 -2.61 -16.27 8.81
CA GLN A 126 -1.53 -16.39 7.84
C GLN A 126 -1.07 -15.07 7.23
N ARG A 127 -1.94 -14.04 7.11
CA ARG A 127 -1.64 -12.77 6.41
C ARG A 127 -0.43 -11.97 6.90
N ASN A 128 0.15 -12.35 8.03
CA ASN A 128 1.29 -11.64 8.63
C ASN A 128 2.64 -12.27 8.26
N PHE A 129 2.66 -13.50 7.76
CA PHE A 129 3.86 -14.27 7.47
C PHE A 129 4.19 -14.14 5.97
N PRO A 130 5.27 -13.44 5.59
CA PRO A 130 5.58 -13.16 4.19
C PRO A 130 6.10 -14.39 3.42
N ASN A 131 6.55 -15.44 4.10
CA ASN A 131 6.90 -16.73 3.50
C ASN A 131 5.68 -17.61 3.18
N ILE A 132 4.50 -17.27 3.71
CA ILE A 132 3.26 -18.02 3.49
C ILE A 132 2.44 -17.33 2.42
N GLU A 133 1.89 -18.11 1.49
CA GLU A 133 0.88 -17.63 0.54
C GLU A 133 -0.48 -17.45 1.25
N GLY A 134 -0.54 -16.49 2.18
CA GLY A 134 -1.72 -16.25 3.02
C GLY A 134 -2.58 -15.07 2.60
N THR A 135 -2.38 -14.50 1.41
CA THR A 135 -3.11 -13.30 0.95
C THR A 135 -3.64 -13.45 -0.47
N SER A 136 -4.67 -12.69 -0.81
CA SER A 136 -5.36 -12.86 -2.10
C SER A 136 -4.54 -12.44 -3.33
N GLN A 137 -3.50 -11.61 -3.15
CA GLN A 137 -2.71 -11.04 -4.25
C GLN A 137 -3.54 -10.25 -5.30
N LEU A 138 -4.77 -9.84 -4.96
CA LEU A 138 -5.71 -9.12 -5.83
C LEU A 138 -5.49 -7.59 -5.88
N SER A 139 -4.43 -7.07 -5.26
CA SER A 139 -4.23 -5.62 -5.10
C SER A 139 -4.19 -4.86 -6.43
N ALA A 140 -3.49 -5.39 -7.43
CA ALA A 140 -3.42 -4.75 -8.75
C ALA A 140 -4.71 -4.89 -9.56
N ALA A 141 -5.39 -6.04 -9.47
CA ALA A 141 -6.70 -6.22 -10.10
C ALA A 141 -7.71 -5.21 -9.54
N LEU A 142 -7.66 -4.92 -8.24
CA LEU A 142 -8.46 -3.87 -7.59
C LEU A 142 -8.04 -2.45 -8.00
N LYS A 143 -6.75 -2.18 -8.16
CA LYS A 143 -6.25 -0.88 -8.63
C LYS A 143 -6.79 -0.58 -10.03
N PHE A 144 -6.60 -1.50 -10.98
CA PHE A 144 -6.97 -1.30 -12.38
C PHE A 144 -8.45 -1.58 -12.68
N GLY A 145 -9.23 -2.01 -11.69
CA GLY A 145 -10.64 -2.36 -11.88
C GLY A 145 -10.86 -3.59 -12.74
N ALA A 146 -9.86 -4.48 -12.85
CA ALA A 146 -9.99 -5.77 -13.53
C ALA A 146 -10.99 -6.69 -12.81
N ILE A 147 -11.24 -6.44 -11.53
CA ILE A 147 -12.32 -7.06 -10.76
C ILE A 147 -13.09 -6.01 -9.95
N GLY A 148 -14.41 -6.15 -9.92
CA GLY A 148 -15.29 -5.22 -9.23
C GLY A 148 -15.24 -5.38 -7.71
N ILE A 149 -15.14 -4.28 -6.97
CA ILE A 149 -15.16 -4.31 -5.48
C ILE A 149 -16.44 -4.95 -4.92
N ARG A 150 -17.58 -4.76 -5.60
CA ARG A 150 -18.86 -5.39 -5.22
C ARG A 150 -18.82 -6.91 -5.39
N THR A 151 -18.07 -7.42 -6.36
CA THR A 151 -17.87 -8.86 -6.56
C THR A 151 -17.08 -9.43 -5.39
N LEU A 152 -15.94 -8.83 -5.04
CA LEU A 152 -15.14 -9.28 -3.89
C LEU A 152 -15.95 -9.26 -2.59
N TRP A 153 -16.66 -8.16 -2.35
CA TRP A 153 -17.49 -8.02 -1.17
C TRP A 153 -18.60 -9.08 -1.11
N GLN A 154 -19.34 -9.26 -2.20
CA GLN A 154 -20.44 -10.22 -2.26
C GLN A 154 -19.92 -11.64 -2.09
N THR A 155 -18.83 -12.02 -2.75
CA THR A 155 -18.22 -13.35 -2.60
C THR A 155 -17.83 -13.61 -1.15
N ALA A 156 -17.10 -12.69 -0.50
CA ALA A 156 -16.73 -12.86 0.92
C ALA A 156 -17.93 -12.82 1.87
N ALA A 157 -18.95 -12.01 1.60
CA ALA A 157 -20.17 -11.97 2.40
C ALA A 157 -20.95 -13.29 2.33
N ASN A 158 -21.07 -13.88 1.13
CA ASN A 158 -21.69 -15.17 0.95
C ASN A 158 -20.92 -16.26 1.71
N ILE A 159 -19.59 -16.30 1.58
CA ILE A 159 -18.75 -17.27 2.31
C ILE A 159 -18.91 -17.09 3.82
N TYR A 160 -18.92 -15.85 4.31
CA TYR A 160 -19.14 -15.56 5.73
C TYR A 160 -20.47 -16.12 6.25
N GLU A 161 -21.55 -15.98 5.47
CA GLU A 161 -22.89 -16.45 5.83
C GLU A 161 -22.97 -17.98 5.97
N TYR A 162 -22.30 -18.72 5.09
CA TYR A 162 -22.31 -20.20 5.09
C TYR A 162 -21.21 -20.85 5.93
N THR A 163 -20.22 -20.07 6.36
CA THR A 163 -19.10 -20.57 7.20
C THR A 163 -19.59 -20.87 8.61
N ARG A 164 -19.25 -22.06 9.13
CA ARG A 164 -19.69 -22.52 10.45
C ARG A 164 -18.68 -22.30 11.59
N SER A 165 -17.38 -22.26 11.28
CA SER A 165 -16.31 -21.98 12.27
C SER A 165 -16.24 -20.49 12.59
N ASP A 166 -16.10 -20.17 13.87
CA ASP A 166 -15.88 -18.79 14.33
C ASP A 166 -14.52 -18.25 13.89
N GLU A 167 -13.48 -19.09 13.94
CA GLU A 167 -12.13 -18.74 13.51
C GLU A 167 -12.11 -18.36 12.02
N SER A 168 -12.77 -19.16 11.18
CA SER A 168 -12.92 -18.87 9.76
C SER A 168 -13.75 -17.61 9.50
N ARG A 169 -14.83 -17.37 10.26
CA ARG A 169 -15.61 -16.13 10.18
C ARG A 169 -14.75 -14.91 10.52
N ASP A 170 -13.90 -15.00 11.53
CA ASP A 170 -12.97 -13.93 11.90
C ASP A 170 -11.90 -13.68 10.83
N SER A 171 -11.41 -14.73 10.15
CA SER A 171 -10.55 -14.60 8.97
C SER A 171 -11.21 -13.86 7.81
N ILE A 172 -12.43 -14.25 7.45
CA ILE A 172 -13.20 -13.60 6.38
C ILE A 172 -13.49 -12.13 6.72
N LYS A 173 -13.89 -11.86 7.96
CA LYS A 173 -14.12 -10.51 8.48
C LYS A 173 -12.85 -9.67 8.49
N THR A 174 -11.71 -10.28 8.80
CA THR A 174 -10.40 -9.62 8.73
C THR A 174 -10.09 -9.24 7.28
N TRP A 175 -10.35 -10.10 6.31
CA TRP A 175 -10.17 -9.75 4.89
C TRP A 175 -11.12 -8.63 4.43
N GLN A 176 -12.39 -8.66 4.86
CA GLN A 176 -13.35 -7.57 4.63
C GLN A 176 -12.88 -6.23 5.21
N GLN A 177 -12.19 -6.23 6.35
CA GLN A 177 -11.59 -5.02 6.91
C GLN A 177 -10.45 -4.48 6.03
N GLU A 178 -9.67 -5.34 5.37
CA GLU A 178 -8.64 -4.88 4.43
C GLU A 178 -9.27 -4.20 3.19
N LEU A 179 -10.44 -4.67 2.72
CA LEU A 179 -11.22 -3.95 1.71
C LEU A 179 -11.69 -2.58 2.25
N ALA A 180 -12.11 -2.50 3.50
CA ALA A 180 -12.49 -1.23 4.12
C ALA A 180 -11.29 -0.29 4.34
N TRP A 181 -10.08 -0.80 4.57
CA TRP A 181 -8.86 0.01 4.60
C TRP A 181 -8.58 0.67 3.25
N ARG A 182 -8.79 -0.04 2.13
CA ARG A 182 -8.74 0.54 0.78
C ARG A 182 -9.72 1.72 0.66
N GLU A 183 -10.98 1.52 1.04
CA GLU A 183 -12.00 2.58 1.02
C GLU A 183 -11.64 3.76 1.95
N PHE A 184 -11.09 3.48 3.13
CA PHE A 184 -10.66 4.50 4.08
C PHE A 184 -9.59 5.41 3.47
N TYR A 185 -8.57 4.84 2.84
CA TYR A 185 -7.51 5.63 2.21
C TYR A 185 -8.00 6.39 0.99
N GLN A 186 -8.85 5.79 0.15
CA GLN A 186 -9.44 6.48 -1.00
C GLN A 186 -10.33 7.65 -0.56
N HIS A 187 -11.17 7.45 0.46
CA HIS A 187 -11.97 8.54 1.04
C HIS A 187 -11.09 9.62 1.66
N ALA A 188 -10.04 9.24 2.41
CA ALA A 188 -9.13 10.21 3.01
C ALA A 188 -8.50 11.11 1.93
N LEU A 189 -7.99 10.53 0.83
CA LEU A 189 -7.41 11.31 -0.26
C LEU A 189 -8.45 12.18 -0.97
N TYR A 190 -9.68 11.68 -1.15
CA TYR A 190 -10.77 12.46 -1.75
C TYR A 190 -11.13 13.70 -0.91
N PHE A 191 -11.26 13.56 0.41
CA PHE A 191 -11.64 14.66 1.30
C PHE A 191 -10.48 15.57 1.70
N PHE A 192 -9.24 15.07 1.62
CA PHE A 192 -8.02 15.79 1.99
C PHE A 192 -6.94 15.61 0.90
N PRO A 193 -7.13 16.20 -0.29
CA PRO A 193 -6.20 16.04 -1.41
C PRO A 193 -4.78 16.52 -1.10
N GLU A 194 -4.58 17.38 -0.09
CA GLU A 194 -3.27 17.78 0.40
C GLU A 194 -2.42 16.62 0.94
N LEU A 195 -3.02 15.47 1.27
CA LEU A 195 -2.30 14.24 1.66
C LEU A 195 -1.28 13.82 0.60
N ALA A 196 -1.60 14.01 -0.68
CA ALA A 196 -0.71 13.68 -1.80
C ALA A 196 0.53 14.59 -1.87
N SER A 197 0.52 15.75 -1.21
CA SER A 197 1.64 16.71 -1.27
C SER A 197 2.68 16.51 -0.16
N GLY A 198 2.36 15.73 0.87
CA GLY A 198 3.28 15.47 1.98
C GLY A 198 2.58 15.27 3.32
N ALA A 199 3.32 15.61 4.39
CA ALA A 199 2.90 15.30 5.75
C ALA A 199 1.65 16.10 6.13
N TYR A 200 0.58 15.41 6.54
CA TYR A 200 -0.64 16.07 6.99
C TYR A 200 -0.47 16.74 8.35
N ARG A 201 0.26 16.08 9.25
CA ARG A 201 0.49 16.53 10.64
C ARG A 201 1.62 17.54 10.71
N ASP A 202 1.36 18.66 11.38
CA ASP A 202 2.28 19.80 11.44
C ASP A 202 3.68 19.44 11.96
N THR A 203 3.76 18.55 12.96
CA THR A 203 5.05 18.06 13.49
C THR A 203 5.97 17.49 12.41
N PHE A 204 5.41 16.88 11.36
CA PHE A 204 6.18 16.21 10.32
C PHE A 204 6.40 17.05 9.04
N LYS A 205 5.78 18.23 8.94
CA LYS A 205 5.93 19.09 7.74
C LYS A 205 7.34 19.60 7.56
N ASN A 206 7.98 20.00 8.67
CA ASN A 206 9.35 20.51 8.71
C ASN A 206 10.25 19.63 9.58
N PHE A 207 9.99 18.31 9.60
CA PHE A 207 10.83 17.39 10.36
C PHE A 207 12.24 17.36 9.73
N PRO A 208 13.31 17.36 10.55
CA PRO A 208 14.69 17.38 10.06
C PRO A 208 15.09 15.99 9.53
N TRP A 209 14.58 15.63 8.36
CA TRP A 209 14.97 14.41 7.65
C TRP A 209 16.42 14.48 7.20
N ASP A 210 17.09 13.32 7.19
CA ASP A 210 18.41 13.15 6.60
C ASP A 210 18.32 13.15 5.07
N THR A 211 19.40 13.52 4.41
CA THR A 211 19.52 13.60 2.94
C THR A 211 20.59 12.66 2.40
N ASN A 212 21.00 11.68 3.20
CA ASN A 212 22.00 10.67 2.81
C ASN A 212 21.49 9.80 1.66
N GLU A 213 21.90 10.14 0.44
CA GLU A 213 21.56 9.43 -0.79
C GLU A 213 22.18 8.03 -0.86
N GLU A 214 23.35 7.80 -0.27
CA GLU A 214 23.99 6.49 -0.23
C GLU A 214 23.14 5.49 0.57
N TYR A 215 22.59 5.92 1.71
CA TYR A 215 21.71 5.09 2.54
C TYR A 215 20.38 4.84 1.84
N PHE A 216 19.85 5.83 1.12
CA PHE A 216 18.65 5.63 0.31
C PHE A 216 18.89 4.61 -0.80
N GLN A 217 20.04 4.68 -1.49
CA GLN A 217 20.38 3.76 -2.55
C GLN A 217 20.58 2.33 -2.03
N ALA A 218 21.28 2.17 -0.90
CA ALA A 218 21.42 0.88 -0.22
C ALA A 218 20.05 0.28 0.16
N TRP A 219 19.11 1.11 0.61
CA TRP A 219 17.73 0.70 0.86
C TRP A 219 17.01 0.29 -0.43
N CYS A 220 17.11 1.08 -1.51
CA CYS A 220 16.49 0.75 -2.79
C CYS A 220 16.97 -0.59 -3.36
N GLU A 221 18.27 -0.87 -3.23
CA GLU A 221 18.92 -2.08 -3.75
C GLU A 221 18.75 -3.31 -2.86
N GLY A 222 18.30 -3.16 -1.61
CA GLY A 222 18.29 -4.26 -0.64
C GLY A 222 19.71 -4.69 -0.23
N LYS A 223 20.53 -3.69 0.13
CA LYS A 223 21.92 -3.84 0.62
C LYS A 223 22.15 -3.07 1.92
N THR A 224 21.18 -3.10 2.82
CA THR A 224 21.23 -2.38 4.10
C THR A 224 21.99 -3.14 5.18
N GLY A 225 22.24 -4.43 4.98
CA GLY A 225 22.79 -5.33 5.99
C GLY A 225 21.75 -5.79 7.01
N TYR A 226 20.46 -5.52 6.77
CA TYR A 226 19.34 -6.00 7.57
C TYR A 226 18.54 -7.04 6.76
N PRO A 227 18.70 -8.35 7.01
CA PRO A 227 18.22 -9.40 6.11
C PRO A 227 16.74 -9.30 5.73
N ILE A 228 15.86 -8.99 6.67
CA ILE A 228 14.41 -8.85 6.40
C ILE A 228 14.07 -7.60 5.56
N VAL A 229 14.86 -6.54 5.68
CA VAL A 229 14.69 -5.32 4.87
C VAL A 229 15.20 -5.60 3.46
N ASP A 230 16.35 -6.25 3.34
CA ASP A 230 16.99 -6.56 2.07
C ASP A 230 16.16 -7.57 1.27
N ALA A 231 15.67 -8.64 1.91
CA ALA A 231 14.72 -9.59 1.33
C ALA A 231 13.47 -8.90 0.77
N ALA A 232 12.90 -7.98 1.54
CA ALA A 232 11.72 -7.24 1.13
C ALA A 232 11.95 -6.33 -0.08
N MET A 233 13.07 -5.61 -0.09
CA MET A 233 13.40 -4.71 -1.20
C MET A 233 13.75 -5.48 -2.47
N ARG A 234 14.37 -6.65 -2.35
CA ARG A 234 14.60 -7.57 -3.48
C ARG A 234 13.32 -8.17 -4.03
N GLN A 235 12.39 -8.61 -3.16
CA GLN A 235 11.04 -9.03 -3.58
C GLN A 235 10.36 -7.95 -4.42
N LEU A 236 10.39 -6.69 -3.96
CA LEU A 236 9.82 -5.57 -4.69
C LEU A 236 10.46 -5.37 -6.07
N ASN A 237 11.79 -5.39 -6.12
CA ASN A 237 12.54 -5.11 -7.35
C ASN A 237 12.37 -6.22 -8.39
N GLU A 238 12.27 -7.47 -7.96
CA GLU A 238 12.15 -8.62 -8.84
C GLU A 238 10.70 -8.87 -9.27
N THR A 239 9.73 -8.74 -8.36
CA THR A 239 8.33 -9.12 -8.66
C THR A 239 7.41 -7.95 -8.93
N GLY A 240 7.82 -6.72 -8.61
CA GLY A 240 6.96 -5.55 -8.64
C GLY A 240 5.84 -5.59 -7.58
N TRP A 241 5.98 -6.47 -6.58
CA TRP A 241 5.07 -6.59 -5.45
C TRP A 241 5.86 -6.81 -4.17
N MET A 242 5.26 -6.47 -3.04
CA MET A 242 5.85 -6.72 -1.73
C MET A 242 4.74 -7.09 -0.75
N HIS A 243 4.98 -8.09 0.10
CA HIS A 243 4.03 -8.47 1.14
C HIS A 243 3.76 -7.28 2.10
N ASN A 244 2.51 -7.09 2.54
CA ASN A 244 2.13 -5.89 3.32
C ASN A 244 2.93 -5.75 4.63
N ARG A 245 3.23 -6.86 5.32
CA ARG A 245 4.11 -6.84 6.50
C ARG A 245 5.48 -6.25 6.16
N CYS A 246 6.05 -6.68 5.05
CA CYS A 246 7.35 -6.22 4.56
C CYS A 246 7.31 -4.74 4.17
N ARG A 247 6.23 -4.27 3.52
CA ARG A 247 6.03 -2.83 3.24
C ARG A 247 6.10 -1.98 4.50
N MET A 248 5.46 -2.44 5.58
CA MET A 248 5.52 -1.77 6.88
C MET A 248 6.93 -1.78 7.49
N ILE A 249 7.66 -2.91 7.38
CA ILE A 249 9.03 -3.04 7.89
C ILE A 249 9.97 -2.07 7.17
N VAL A 250 10.01 -2.11 5.83
CA VAL A 250 10.95 -1.29 5.05
C VAL A 250 10.62 0.20 5.11
N ALA A 251 9.33 0.57 5.21
CA ALA A 251 8.94 1.96 5.39
C ALA A 251 9.28 2.49 6.79
N SER A 252 9.14 1.65 7.82
CA SER A 252 9.61 1.98 9.17
C SER A 252 11.13 2.13 9.18
N PHE A 253 11.87 1.22 8.56
CA PHE A 253 13.33 1.30 8.46
C PHE A 253 13.79 2.59 7.77
N LEU A 254 13.27 2.89 6.57
CA LEU A 254 13.62 4.12 5.85
C LEU A 254 13.39 5.38 6.70
N THR A 255 12.24 5.46 7.38
CA THR A 255 11.85 6.68 8.09
C THR A 255 12.41 6.77 9.51
N LYS A 256 12.69 5.65 10.18
CA LYS A 256 13.06 5.61 11.62
C LYS A 256 14.50 5.21 11.85
N ASP A 257 15.05 4.36 11.00
CA ASP A 257 16.44 3.91 11.08
C ASP A 257 17.35 4.76 10.19
N LEU A 258 16.92 5.04 8.95
CA LEU A 258 17.70 5.91 8.05
C LEU A 258 17.35 7.39 8.22
N ILE A 259 16.21 7.69 8.86
CA ILE A 259 15.69 9.06 9.07
C ILE A 259 15.54 9.80 7.73
N ILE A 260 15.29 9.08 6.65
CA ILE A 260 15.09 9.64 5.32
C ILE A 260 13.62 10.02 5.14
N ASP A 261 13.38 11.07 4.37
CA ASP A 261 12.04 11.53 4.05
C ASP A 261 11.23 10.41 3.37
N TRP A 262 10.08 10.07 3.97
CA TRP A 262 9.21 9.00 3.50
C TRP A 262 8.73 9.20 2.05
N ARG A 263 8.73 10.44 1.53
CA ARG A 263 8.35 10.75 0.14
C ARG A 263 9.32 10.14 -0.87
N TRP A 264 10.57 9.91 -0.49
CA TRP A 264 11.55 9.22 -1.33
C TRP A 264 11.16 7.75 -1.51
N GLY A 265 10.78 7.09 -0.41
CA GLY A 265 10.25 5.75 -0.43
C GLY A 265 8.90 5.64 -1.12
N GLU A 266 7.99 6.60 -0.92
CA GLU A 266 6.70 6.68 -1.62
C GLU A 266 6.88 6.69 -3.13
N LYS A 267 7.79 7.55 -3.62
CA LYS A 267 8.15 7.64 -5.04
C LYS A 267 8.75 6.33 -5.54
N TYR A 268 9.70 5.74 -4.80
CA TYR A 268 10.32 4.48 -5.19
C TYR A 268 9.31 3.34 -5.29
N PHE A 269 8.40 3.24 -4.32
CA PHE A 269 7.30 2.28 -4.34
C PHE A 269 6.41 2.47 -5.56
N MET A 270 6.04 3.70 -5.94
CA MET A 270 5.25 3.95 -7.16
C MET A 270 6.00 3.61 -8.45
N GLN A 271 7.34 3.63 -8.45
CA GLN A 271 8.16 3.26 -9.60
C GLN A 271 8.29 1.74 -9.79
N LYS A 272 8.05 0.95 -8.73
CA LYS A 272 8.26 -0.50 -8.73
C LYS A 272 6.97 -1.31 -8.59
N LEU A 273 6.02 -0.85 -7.78
CA LEU A 273 4.80 -1.58 -7.48
C LEU A 273 3.84 -1.59 -8.67
N TYR A 274 3.52 -2.78 -9.18
CA TYR A 274 2.46 -2.92 -10.19
C TYR A 274 1.07 -2.66 -9.59
N ASP A 275 0.93 -2.77 -8.26
CA ASP A 275 -0.27 -2.37 -7.51
C ASP A 275 -0.24 -0.93 -6.98
N GLY A 276 0.72 -0.11 -7.43
CA GLY A 276 0.87 1.28 -7.02
C GLY A 276 -0.42 2.09 -7.21
N ASP A 277 -1.03 2.49 -6.08
CA ASP A 277 -2.20 3.34 -5.97
C ASP A 277 -1.87 4.51 -5.05
N LEU A 278 -2.15 5.75 -5.50
CA LEU A 278 -1.76 6.95 -4.75
C LEU A 278 -2.38 6.96 -3.35
N ALA A 279 -3.65 6.60 -3.21
CA ALA A 279 -4.34 6.67 -1.92
C ALA A 279 -3.77 5.63 -0.93
N ALA A 280 -3.67 4.37 -1.35
CA ALA A 280 -3.17 3.29 -0.50
C ALA A 280 -1.67 3.45 -0.20
N ASN A 281 -0.85 3.79 -1.20
CA ASN A 281 0.59 3.98 -1.02
C ASN A 281 0.89 5.18 -0.10
N ASN A 282 0.30 6.35 -0.38
CA ASN A 282 0.44 7.52 0.50
C ASN A 282 -0.04 7.23 1.91
N GLY A 283 -1.21 6.59 2.03
CA GLY A 283 -1.78 6.18 3.30
C GLY A 283 -0.86 5.28 4.13
N GLY A 284 -0.25 4.27 3.49
CA GLY A 284 0.71 3.37 4.12
C GLY A 284 2.00 4.07 4.53
N TRP A 285 2.57 4.91 3.67
CA TRP A 285 3.78 5.68 3.99
C TRP A 285 3.56 6.67 5.12
N GLN A 286 2.44 7.40 5.11
CA GLN A 286 2.11 8.33 6.19
C GLN A 286 1.79 7.61 7.51
N TRP A 287 1.25 6.39 7.45
CA TRP A 287 1.06 5.55 8.62
C TRP A 287 2.40 5.15 9.25
N SER A 288 3.36 4.70 8.45
CA SER A 288 4.72 4.35 8.89
C SER A 288 5.48 5.57 9.41
N ALA A 289 5.38 6.71 8.71
CA ALA A 289 5.98 7.97 9.15
C ALA A 289 5.27 8.57 10.37
N SER A 290 4.06 8.12 10.72
CA SER A 290 3.18 8.70 11.75
C SER A 290 2.71 10.14 11.43
N SER A 291 2.68 10.51 10.16
CA SER A 291 2.46 11.86 9.64
C SER A 291 1.06 12.12 9.07
N GLY A 292 0.21 11.11 8.94
CA GLY A 292 -1.09 11.19 8.26
C GLY A 292 -2.31 10.85 9.11
N MET A 293 -3.26 10.18 8.45
CA MET A 293 -4.51 9.70 9.05
C MET A 293 -4.29 8.49 9.97
N ASP A 294 -5.29 8.19 10.79
CA ASP A 294 -5.29 7.20 11.88
C ASP A 294 -4.11 7.39 12.85
N PRO A 295 -3.97 8.58 13.48
CA PRO A 295 -2.79 8.90 14.27
C PRO A 295 -2.65 7.96 15.48
N LYS A 296 -1.47 7.35 15.62
CA LYS A 296 -1.08 6.49 16.75
C LYS A 296 0.19 7.02 17.41
N PRO A 297 0.56 6.54 18.62
CA PRO A 297 1.86 6.80 19.20
C PRO A 297 2.99 6.41 18.24
N LEU A 298 4.16 7.02 18.41
CA LEU A 298 5.30 6.79 17.53
C LEU A 298 5.66 5.30 17.51
N ARG A 299 5.60 4.68 16.32
CA ARG A 299 5.94 3.27 16.08
C ARG A 299 7.29 3.23 15.40
N ILE A 300 8.27 2.65 16.08
CA ILE A 300 9.58 2.34 15.51
C ILE A 300 9.68 0.83 15.55
N PHE A 301 9.75 0.21 14.39
CA PHE A 301 9.87 -1.25 14.30
C PHE A 301 11.33 -1.60 14.51
N ASN A 302 11.59 -2.63 15.32
CA ASN A 302 12.88 -3.28 15.33
C ASN A 302 12.86 -4.38 14.25
N PRO A 303 13.69 -4.31 13.19
CA PRO A 303 13.70 -5.32 12.13
C PRO A 303 13.85 -6.74 12.67
N ALA A 304 14.79 -6.98 13.60
CA ALA A 304 15.00 -8.30 14.20
C ALA A 304 13.75 -8.83 14.93
N SER A 305 13.05 -7.97 15.69
CA SER A 305 11.81 -8.36 16.35
C SER A 305 10.66 -8.59 15.36
N GLN A 306 10.69 -7.97 14.18
CA GLN A 306 9.74 -8.26 13.11
C GLN A 306 10.06 -9.59 12.43
N SER A 307 11.33 -9.88 12.12
CA SER A 307 11.75 -11.19 11.61
C SER A 307 11.37 -12.30 12.58
N GLN A 308 11.73 -12.18 13.86
CA GLN A 308 11.45 -13.21 14.86
C GLN A 308 9.96 -13.55 14.98
N LYS A 309 9.09 -12.55 14.74
CA LYS A 309 7.65 -12.72 14.88
C LYS A 309 6.98 -13.23 13.60
N PHE A 310 7.49 -12.87 12.44
CA PHE A 310 6.80 -13.07 11.16
C PHE A 310 7.57 -13.93 10.16
N ASP A 311 8.84 -14.21 10.41
CA ASP A 311 9.70 -15.11 9.64
C ASP A 311 10.68 -15.83 10.61
N PRO A 312 10.16 -16.59 11.59
CA PRO A 312 10.96 -17.12 12.70
C PRO A 312 12.09 -18.07 12.30
N GLU A 313 11.97 -18.73 11.14
CA GLU A 313 12.98 -19.64 10.59
C GLU A 313 13.83 -18.99 9.48
N GLY A 314 13.55 -17.73 9.14
CA GLY A 314 14.25 -17.00 8.08
C GLY A 314 13.92 -17.48 6.66
N GLU A 315 12.83 -18.22 6.43
CA GLU A 315 12.47 -18.78 5.13
C GLU A 315 12.23 -17.70 4.06
N TYR A 316 11.54 -16.61 4.43
CA TYR A 316 11.38 -15.49 3.52
C TYR A 316 12.72 -14.83 3.21
N ILE A 317 13.60 -14.69 4.21
CA ILE A 317 14.94 -14.14 4.01
C ILE A 317 15.76 -15.04 3.07
N ARG A 318 15.76 -16.37 3.27
CA ARG A 318 16.47 -17.34 2.42
C ARG A 318 16.01 -17.26 0.97
N GLN A 319 14.70 -17.09 0.76
CA GLN A 319 14.13 -16.99 -0.59
C GLN A 319 14.67 -15.78 -1.37
N TRP A 320 14.81 -14.62 -0.72
CA TRP A 320 15.11 -13.35 -1.41
C TRP A 320 16.57 -12.87 -1.23
N VAL A 321 17.31 -13.44 -0.30
CA VAL A 321 18.73 -13.13 -0.04
C VAL A 321 19.53 -14.44 -0.11
N SER A 322 19.61 -14.98 -1.33
CA SER A 322 20.16 -16.31 -1.60
C SER A 322 21.61 -16.50 -1.12
N GLU A 323 22.41 -15.43 -1.10
CA GLU A 323 23.82 -15.49 -0.73
C GLU A 323 24.06 -15.79 0.76
N ILE A 324 23.08 -15.51 1.63
CA ILE A 324 23.10 -15.88 3.06
C ILE A 324 22.15 -17.03 3.38
N SER A 325 21.58 -17.69 2.36
CA SER A 325 20.50 -18.67 2.56
C SER A 325 20.96 -19.96 3.24
N SER A 326 22.25 -20.17 3.47
CA SER A 326 22.80 -21.31 4.20
C SER A 326 23.12 -21.01 5.66
N LEU A 327 23.07 -19.73 6.09
CA LEU A 327 23.37 -19.36 7.47
C LEU A 327 22.29 -19.85 8.44
N ASP A 328 22.66 -20.01 9.71
CA ASP A 328 21.70 -20.39 10.74
C ASP A 328 20.56 -19.36 10.85
N ALA A 329 19.34 -19.86 11.14
CA ALA A 329 18.15 -19.02 11.24
C ALA A 329 18.34 -17.89 12.26
N GLU A 330 19.07 -18.11 13.35
CA GLU A 330 19.39 -17.08 14.34
C GLU A 330 20.09 -15.87 13.70
N TYR A 331 21.06 -16.08 12.81
CA TYR A 331 21.77 -14.98 12.15
C TYR A 331 20.85 -14.21 11.19
N LEU A 332 20.03 -14.92 10.42
CA LEU A 332 19.07 -14.30 9.50
C LEU A 332 18.01 -13.47 10.23
N VAL A 333 17.44 -14.04 11.29
CA VAL A 333 16.35 -13.45 12.07
C VAL A 333 16.84 -12.27 12.88
N THR A 334 18.01 -12.38 13.52
CA THR A 334 18.55 -11.29 14.36
C THR A 334 19.27 -10.22 13.56
N GLY A 335 19.74 -10.54 12.34
CA GLY A 335 20.64 -9.70 11.55
C GLY A 335 22.05 -9.58 12.14
N LYS A 336 22.40 -10.36 13.16
CA LYS A 336 23.73 -10.36 13.79
C LYS A 336 24.65 -11.36 13.11
N ILE A 337 24.85 -11.18 11.82
CA ILE A 337 25.75 -12.02 11.03
C ILE A 337 27.20 -11.62 11.38
N PRO A 338 28.08 -12.57 11.74
CA PRO A 338 29.50 -12.27 11.99
C PRO A 338 30.16 -11.64 10.76
N GLU A 339 31.07 -10.69 10.94
CA GLU A 339 31.70 -9.99 9.81
C GLU A 339 32.36 -10.95 8.82
N LEU A 340 33.01 -12.01 9.31
CA LEU A 340 33.64 -13.03 8.47
C LEU A 340 32.63 -13.77 7.57
N GLU A 341 31.43 -14.05 8.09
CA GLU A 341 30.34 -14.67 7.32
C GLU A 341 29.81 -13.69 6.29
N CYS A 342 29.60 -12.41 6.65
CA CYS A 342 29.22 -11.36 5.71
C CYS A 342 30.21 -11.27 4.54
N TYR A 343 31.52 -11.22 4.80
CA TYR A 343 32.54 -11.19 3.75
C TYR A 343 32.56 -12.46 2.91
N SER A 344 32.35 -13.63 3.52
CA SER A 344 32.36 -14.92 2.79
C SER A 344 31.15 -15.09 1.88
N CYS A 345 30.01 -14.52 2.28
CA CYS A 345 28.75 -14.53 1.52
C CYS A 345 28.57 -13.30 0.60
N ASP A 346 29.53 -12.37 0.54
CA ASP A 346 29.37 -11.07 -0.16
C ASP A 346 28.11 -10.28 0.28
N TYR A 347 27.79 -10.35 1.57
CA TYR A 347 26.64 -9.67 2.17
C TYR A 347 27.09 -8.43 2.98
N PRO A 348 26.44 -7.26 2.83
CA PRO A 348 26.89 -6.03 3.47
C PRO A 348 26.75 -6.05 4.99
N LEU A 349 27.68 -5.38 5.67
CA LEU A 349 27.52 -5.04 7.08
C LEU A 349 26.35 -4.07 7.29
N PRO A 350 25.69 -4.07 8.46
CA PRO A 350 24.61 -3.13 8.77
C PRO A 350 25.04 -1.67 8.58
N ILE A 351 24.37 -0.93 7.68
CA ILE A 351 24.70 0.48 7.37
C ILE A 351 24.43 1.44 8.53
N VAL A 352 23.61 1.01 9.50
CA VAL A 352 23.29 1.75 10.73
C VAL A 352 23.09 0.80 11.90
N GLU A 353 23.24 1.30 13.12
CA GLU A 353 22.86 0.58 14.35
C GLU A 353 21.45 1.00 14.80
N HIS A 354 20.48 0.08 14.75
CA HIS A 354 19.07 0.33 15.08
C HIS A 354 18.87 1.07 16.42
N LYS A 355 19.58 0.65 17.47
CA LYS A 355 19.43 1.24 18.81
C LYS A 355 19.83 2.71 18.84
N LYS A 356 20.92 3.08 18.15
CA LYS A 356 21.38 4.48 18.03
C LYS A 356 20.40 5.30 17.20
N GLN A 357 19.93 4.78 16.07
CA GLN A 357 19.00 5.49 15.21
C GLN A 357 17.63 5.69 15.85
N GLN A 358 17.12 4.68 16.57
CA GLN A 358 15.90 4.82 17.36
C GLN A 358 16.01 5.96 18.40
N GLN A 359 17.14 6.08 19.09
CA GLN A 359 17.39 7.15 20.05
C GLN A 359 17.47 8.51 19.34
N LYS A 360 18.23 8.61 18.25
CA LYS A 360 18.33 9.82 17.40
C LYS A 360 16.96 10.27 16.92
N PHE A 361 16.17 9.37 16.34
CA PHE A 361 14.82 9.68 15.87
C PHE A 361 13.91 10.18 17.01
N LYS A 362 13.91 9.51 18.17
CA LYS A 362 13.12 9.94 19.34
C LYS A 362 13.52 11.33 19.83
N GLN A 363 14.81 11.66 19.82
CA GLN A 363 15.31 12.99 20.18
C GLN A 363 14.85 14.05 19.17
N LEU A 364 15.01 13.81 17.87
CA LEU A 364 14.53 14.71 16.82
C LEU A 364 13.01 14.94 16.93
N TYR A 365 12.24 13.88 17.17
CA TYR A 365 10.80 13.98 17.38
C TYR A 365 10.42 14.79 18.62
N LYS A 366 11.15 14.63 19.74
CA LYS A 366 10.93 15.42 20.96
C LYS A 366 11.23 16.90 20.71
N LEU A 367 12.34 17.21 20.05
CA LEU A 367 12.71 18.59 19.69
C LEU A 367 11.67 19.22 18.77
N GLN A 368 11.21 18.47 17.76
CA GLN A 368 10.22 18.96 16.81
C GLN A 368 8.83 19.17 17.43
N LYS A 369 8.48 18.42 18.47
CA LYS A 369 7.25 18.64 19.25
C LYS A 369 7.32 19.82 20.21
N ALA A 370 8.53 20.23 20.60
CA ALA A 370 8.75 21.35 21.51
C ALA A 370 8.77 22.71 20.78
N LYS A 371 8.92 22.69 19.45
CA LYS A 371 8.69 23.83 18.55
C LYS A 371 7.19 23.96 18.28
#